data_AF-A0ABD2FT06-F1
#
_entry.id   AF-A0ABD2FT06-F1
#
_cell.length_a   1.000
_cell.length_b   1.000
_cell.length_c   1.000
_cell.angle_alpha   90.00
_cell.angle_beta   90.00
_cell.angle_gamma   90.00
#
_symmetry.space_group_name_H-M   'P 1'
#
loop_
_entity.id
_entity.type
_entity.pdbx_description
1 polymer ?
#
loop_
_entity_poly.entity_id
_entity_poly.type
_entity_poly.pdbx_seq_one_letter_code
_entity_poly.pdbx_strand_id
1 'polypeptide(L)'
;MGLVVGTFSMQTKQVNYRKDKADDDLEITMVCHRPEGLDQLEALTNFSKKELQVLYRGFKNECPSGVVNEETFKQIYAQFFPHGDASTYAHYLFNAFDTAHSGSIKFEDFVTALSILLRGSITEKLQWTFNLYDINRDGYINKEEMTDIVRAIYDMMGKYTYPVLKNDAPKQHVEAFFQKMDKNRDGVVTLDEFIYSCQEDENIMRSLQLFENVI
;
A
#
# COMPACT_ATOMS: atom_id res chain seq x y z
N MET A 1 -33.61 -14.78 36.08
CA MET A 1 -33.43 -14.27 34.71
C MET A 1 -31.94 -14.28 34.45
N GLY A 2 -31.46 -15.36 33.85
CA GLY A 2 -30.04 -15.73 33.80
C GLY A 2 -29.35 -15.22 32.55
N LEU A 3 -28.06 -14.89 32.72
CA LEU A 3 -27.09 -14.50 31.70
C LEU A 3 -26.94 -15.57 30.60
N VAL A 4 -27.00 -15.17 29.34
CA VAL A 4 -26.52 -15.98 28.21
C VAL A 4 -25.16 -15.43 27.80
N VAL A 5 -24.12 -16.08 28.31
CA VAL A 5 -22.72 -15.93 27.88
C VAL A 5 -22.55 -16.89 26.70
N GLY A 6 -22.42 -16.35 25.49
CA GLY A 6 -22.16 -17.14 24.28
C GLY A 6 -20.67 -17.49 24.19
N THR A 7 -20.27 -18.59 24.80
CA THR A 7 -18.97 -19.24 24.56
C THR A 7 -19.01 -20.01 23.25
N PHE A 8 -18.26 -19.59 22.24
CA PHE A 8 -18.06 -20.39 21.02
C PHE A 8 -17.03 -21.50 21.31
N SER A 9 -17.53 -22.73 21.39
CA SER A 9 -16.74 -23.96 21.53
C SER A 9 -16.20 -24.39 20.15
N MET A 10 -14.88 -24.48 20.01
CA MET A 10 -14.23 -25.16 18.89
C MET A 10 -14.36 -26.69 19.08
N GLN A 11 -15.23 -27.33 18.29
CA GLN A 11 -15.27 -28.79 18.21
C GLN A 11 -14.18 -29.29 17.26
N THR A 12 -13.13 -29.87 17.81
CA THR A 12 -12.10 -30.64 17.11
C THR A 12 -12.70 -31.90 16.46
N LYS A 13 -12.70 -31.97 15.13
CA LYS A 13 -12.86 -33.24 14.40
C LYS A 13 -11.47 -33.79 14.06
N GLN A 14 -11.10 -34.88 14.71
CA GLN A 14 -9.95 -35.70 14.36
C GLN A 14 -10.19 -36.35 12.99
N VAL A 15 -9.32 -36.05 12.02
CA VAL A 15 -9.22 -36.81 10.76
C VAL A 15 -7.95 -37.65 10.81
N ASN A 16 -8.16 -38.95 10.63
CA ASN A 16 -7.21 -40.03 10.75
C ASN A 16 -6.28 -40.04 9.52
N TYR A 17 -4.98 -39.77 9.70
CA TYR A 17 -4.00 -39.87 8.63
C TYR A 17 -3.65 -41.33 8.37
N ARG A 18 -4.26 -41.92 7.34
CA ARG A 18 -3.72 -43.10 6.65
C ARG A 18 -3.07 -42.65 5.34
N LYS A 19 -1.88 -43.21 5.14
CA LYS A 19 -0.86 -42.83 4.17
C LYS A 19 -1.08 -43.69 2.93
N ASP A 20 -1.63 -43.11 1.87
CA ASP A 20 -1.55 -43.68 0.53
C ASP A 20 -0.94 -42.64 -0.42
N LYS A 21 0.29 -42.94 -0.82
CA LYS A 21 1.02 -42.26 -1.91
C LYS A 21 0.46 -42.80 -3.21
N ALA A 22 -0.30 -42.00 -3.97
CA ALA A 22 -0.42 -42.06 -5.44
C ALA A 22 -1.60 -41.23 -6.01
N ASP A 23 -1.98 -40.09 -5.42
CA ASP A 23 -3.10 -39.27 -5.96
C ASP A 23 -2.83 -37.75 -6.00
N ASP A 24 -1.60 -37.31 -5.72
CA ASP A 24 -1.25 -35.86 -5.69
C ASP A 24 -0.86 -35.30 -7.09
N ASP A 25 -0.97 -36.11 -8.15
CA ASP A 25 -0.54 -35.75 -9.51
C ASP A 25 -1.70 -35.40 -10.47
N LEU A 26 -2.96 -35.34 -10.01
CA LEU A 26 -4.12 -35.13 -10.90
C LEU A 26 -4.96 -33.86 -10.69
N GLU A 27 -4.59 -32.94 -9.80
CA GLU A 27 -5.19 -31.59 -9.73
C GLU A 27 -4.23 -30.44 -10.11
N ILE A 28 -3.16 -30.73 -10.85
CA ILE A 28 -2.30 -29.73 -11.51
C ILE A 28 -2.53 -29.81 -13.04
N THR A 29 -3.78 -29.69 -13.47
CA THR A 29 -4.12 -29.57 -14.91
C THR A 29 -5.13 -28.47 -15.20
N MET A 30 -5.15 -27.42 -14.38
CA MET A 30 -5.76 -26.15 -14.75
C MET A 30 -4.68 -25.22 -15.28
N VAL A 31 -4.34 -25.41 -16.56
CA VAL A 31 -3.64 -24.46 -17.44
C VAL A 31 -2.58 -23.64 -16.70
N CYS A 32 -1.46 -24.28 -16.38
CA CYS A 32 -0.24 -23.57 -16.05
C CYS A 32 0.26 -22.88 -17.33
N HIS A 33 -0.32 -21.73 -17.67
CA HIS A 33 0.50 -20.66 -18.21
C HIS A 33 1.52 -20.36 -17.11
N ARG A 34 2.66 -21.06 -17.16
CA ARG A 34 3.87 -20.66 -16.44
C ARG A 34 4.02 -19.18 -16.77
N PRO A 35 3.93 -18.25 -15.83
CA PRO A 35 4.32 -16.89 -16.14
C PRO A 35 5.81 -17.03 -16.34
N GLU A 36 6.29 -16.90 -17.57
CA GLU A 36 7.73 -16.82 -17.87
C GLU A 36 8.38 -15.66 -17.07
N GLY A 37 7.56 -14.78 -16.47
CA GLY A 37 7.93 -13.79 -15.48
C GLY A 37 8.00 -14.25 -14.01
N LEU A 38 7.45 -15.38 -13.54
CA LEU A 38 7.44 -15.67 -12.08
C LEU A 38 8.84 -15.97 -11.54
N ASP A 39 9.68 -16.62 -12.33
CA ASP A 39 11.11 -16.82 -12.04
C ASP A 39 11.89 -15.49 -12.07
N GLN A 40 11.53 -14.59 -12.98
CA GLN A 40 12.15 -13.26 -13.08
C GLN A 40 11.71 -12.35 -11.93
N LEU A 41 10.43 -12.38 -11.56
CA LEU A 41 9.87 -11.66 -10.42
C LEU A 41 10.44 -12.19 -9.11
N GLU A 42 10.70 -13.48 -8.98
CA GLU A 42 11.42 -14.01 -7.81
C GLU A 42 12.86 -13.46 -7.72
N ALA A 43 13.50 -13.17 -8.86
CA ALA A 43 14.83 -12.57 -8.88
C ALA A 43 14.82 -11.04 -8.70
N LEU A 44 13.75 -10.36 -9.13
CA LEU A 44 13.59 -8.91 -9.06
C LEU A 44 12.93 -8.43 -7.77
N THR A 45 12.18 -9.30 -7.10
CA THR A 45 11.46 -8.99 -5.87
C THR A 45 11.98 -9.81 -4.71
N ASN A 46 11.82 -9.31 -3.50
CA ASN A 46 12.23 -10.02 -2.29
C ASN A 46 11.21 -11.10 -1.89
N PHE A 47 10.36 -11.60 -2.79
CA PHE A 47 9.33 -12.60 -2.53
C PHE A 47 9.71 -14.00 -3.01
N SER A 48 9.29 -15.02 -2.27
CA SER A 48 9.40 -16.41 -2.72
C SER A 48 8.35 -16.73 -3.79
N LYS A 49 8.64 -17.71 -4.65
CA LYS A 49 7.66 -18.27 -5.60
C LYS A 49 6.28 -18.56 -5.02
N LYS A 50 6.22 -19.11 -3.79
CA LYS A 50 4.95 -19.43 -3.13
C LYS A 50 4.16 -18.17 -2.80
N GLU A 51 4.83 -17.11 -2.34
CA GLU A 51 4.20 -15.83 -2.05
C GLU A 51 3.73 -15.14 -3.33
N LEU A 52 4.54 -15.16 -4.38
CA LEU A 52 4.16 -14.65 -5.70
C LEU A 52 2.95 -15.38 -6.27
N GLN A 53 2.83 -16.70 -6.08
CA GLN A 53 1.64 -17.45 -6.48
C GLN A 53 0.38 -17.05 -5.71
N VAL A 54 0.49 -16.82 -4.40
CA VAL A 54 -0.63 -16.35 -3.57
C VAL A 54 -1.06 -14.94 -4.00
N LEU A 55 -0.10 -14.02 -4.18
CA LEU A 55 -0.36 -12.66 -4.66
C LEU A 55 -0.99 -12.68 -6.05
N TYR A 56 -0.47 -13.51 -6.97
CA TYR A 56 -1.02 -13.64 -8.32
C TYR A 56 -2.46 -14.16 -8.31
N ARG A 57 -2.76 -15.15 -7.45
CA ARG A 57 -4.11 -15.67 -7.31
C ARG A 57 -5.06 -14.61 -6.75
N GLY A 58 -4.63 -13.84 -5.74
CA GLY A 58 -5.40 -12.70 -5.23
C GLY A 58 -5.66 -11.67 -6.32
N PHE A 59 -4.61 -11.26 -7.03
CA PHE A 59 -4.69 -10.29 -8.13
C PHE A 59 -5.63 -10.76 -9.24
N LYS A 60 -5.57 -12.04 -9.64
CA LYS A 60 -6.46 -12.60 -10.66
C LYS A 60 -7.91 -12.78 -10.21
N ASN A 61 -8.15 -13.02 -8.92
CA ASN A 61 -9.49 -13.09 -8.37
C ASN A 61 -10.17 -11.71 -8.37
N GLU A 62 -9.43 -10.67 -7.97
CA GLU A 62 -9.93 -9.29 -7.96
C GLU A 62 -10.00 -8.68 -9.37
N CYS A 63 -9.05 -9.03 -10.25
CA CYS A 63 -8.92 -8.50 -11.61
C CYS A 63 -8.79 -9.62 -12.65
N PRO A 64 -9.92 -10.15 -13.17
CA PRO A 64 -9.92 -11.22 -14.18
C PRO A 64 -9.18 -10.83 -15.46
N SER A 65 -9.22 -9.53 -15.81
CA SER A 65 -8.52 -8.90 -16.93
C SER A 65 -7.00 -9.08 -16.89
N GLY A 66 -6.41 -9.31 -15.71
CA GLY A 66 -4.95 -9.37 -15.52
C GLY A 66 -4.25 -8.01 -15.49
N VAL A 67 -5.02 -6.92 -15.46
CA VAL A 67 -4.53 -5.55 -15.23
C VAL A 67 -5.47 -4.86 -14.24
N VAL A 68 -4.90 -4.02 -13.38
CA VAL A 68 -5.69 -3.19 -12.46
C VAL A 68 -5.77 -1.79 -13.04
N ASN A 69 -6.99 -1.33 -13.28
CA ASN A 69 -7.24 0.05 -13.67
C ASN A 69 -7.60 0.89 -12.44
N GLU A 70 -7.52 2.21 -12.57
CA GLU A 70 -7.76 3.13 -11.47
C GLU A 70 -9.12 2.93 -10.78
N GLU A 71 -10.19 2.74 -11.55
CA GLU A 71 -11.53 2.50 -11.00
C GLU A 71 -11.58 1.21 -10.16
N THR A 72 -10.96 0.14 -10.64
CA THR A 72 -10.90 -1.14 -9.92
C THR A 72 -10.05 -0.99 -8.65
N PHE A 73 -8.94 -0.26 -8.73
CA PHE A 73 -8.09 0.03 -7.58
C PHE A 73 -8.84 0.81 -6.49
N LYS A 74 -9.60 1.85 -6.88
CA LYS A 74 -10.47 2.61 -5.97
C LYS A 74 -11.54 1.74 -5.32
N GLN A 75 -12.16 0.83 -6.07
CA GLN A 75 -13.17 -0.10 -5.53
C GLN A 75 -12.57 -1.06 -4.50
N ILE A 76 -11.38 -1.59 -4.76
CA ILE A 76 -10.66 -2.45 -3.82
C ILE A 76 -10.35 -1.66 -2.54
N TYR A 77 -9.78 -0.46 -2.65
CA TYR A 77 -9.48 0.39 -1.50
C TYR A 77 -10.72 0.79 -0.69
N ALA A 78 -11.84 1.08 -1.35
CA ALA A 78 -13.09 1.41 -0.68
C ALA A 78 -13.62 0.25 0.20
N GLN A 79 -13.33 -1.01 -0.14
CA GLN A 79 -13.72 -2.16 0.70
C GLN A 79 -12.94 -2.23 2.02
N PHE A 80 -11.69 -1.77 2.04
CA PHE A 80 -10.86 -1.71 3.25
C PHE A 80 -11.25 -0.53 4.16
N PHE A 81 -11.82 0.53 3.59
CA PHE A 81 -12.22 1.75 4.30
C PHE A 81 -13.72 2.07 4.12
N PRO A 82 -14.65 1.22 4.61
CA PRO A 82 -16.09 1.37 4.37
C PRO A 82 -16.73 2.60 5.06
N HIS A 83 -15.96 3.35 5.86
CA HIS A 83 -16.43 4.49 6.65
C HIS A 83 -15.74 5.82 6.29
N GLY A 84 -14.80 5.81 5.35
CA GLY A 84 -14.09 6.99 4.85
C GLY A 84 -14.16 7.10 3.33
N ASP A 85 -13.66 8.20 2.78
CA ASP A 85 -13.52 8.38 1.34
C ASP A 85 -12.07 8.15 0.93
N ALA A 86 -11.75 6.89 0.60
CA ALA A 86 -10.42 6.51 0.14
C ALA A 86 -10.19 6.85 -1.35
N SER A 87 -11.16 7.41 -2.07
CA SER A 87 -11.08 7.52 -3.53
C SER A 87 -9.95 8.43 -4.02
N THR A 88 -9.74 9.56 -3.35
CA THR A 88 -8.66 10.51 -3.66
C THR A 88 -7.29 9.93 -3.32
N TYR A 89 -7.16 9.28 -2.16
CA TYR A 89 -5.90 8.64 -1.75
C TYR A 89 -5.55 7.47 -2.67
N ALA A 90 -6.54 6.64 -3.02
CA ALA A 90 -6.38 5.54 -3.96
C ALA A 90 -5.98 6.02 -5.36
N HIS A 91 -6.41 7.23 -5.78
CA HIS A 91 -5.93 7.84 -7.03
C HIS A 91 -4.43 8.17 -6.97
N TYR A 92 -3.97 8.85 -5.92
CA TYR A 92 -2.55 9.17 -5.77
C TYR A 92 -1.69 7.92 -5.65
N LEU A 93 -2.18 6.94 -4.89
CA LEU A 93 -1.54 5.65 -4.75
C LEU A 93 -1.47 4.92 -6.09
N PHE A 94 -2.57 4.85 -6.84
CA PHE A 94 -2.58 4.27 -8.18
C PHE A 94 -1.54 4.95 -9.09
N ASN A 95 -1.47 6.28 -9.06
CA ASN A 95 -0.47 7.01 -9.84
C ASN A 95 0.95 6.69 -9.35
N ALA A 96 1.20 6.53 -8.06
CA ALA A 96 2.52 6.13 -7.55
C ALA A 96 2.93 4.71 -7.97
N PHE A 97 1.98 3.78 -8.11
CA PHE A 97 2.21 2.43 -8.62
C PHE A 97 2.36 2.38 -10.16
N ASP A 98 1.63 3.21 -10.93
CA ASP A 98 1.72 3.28 -12.39
C ASP A 98 2.93 4.12 -12.84
N THR A 99 4.14 3.62 -12.58
CA THR A 99 5.39 4.30 -12.98
C THR A 99 5.45 4.57 -14.49
N ALA A 100 4.83 3.71 -15.29
CA ALA A 100 4.77 3.80 -16.75
C ALA A 100 3.69 4.77 -17.28
N HIS A 101 2.84 5.34 -16.42
CA HIS A 101 1.68 6.16 -16.79
C HIS A 101 0.82 5.53 -17.89
N SER A 102 0.69 4.21 -17.82
CA SER A 102 -0.02 3.42 -18.80
C SER A 102 -1.54 3.43 -18.58
N GLY A 103 -1.99 3.92 -17.42
CA GLY A 103 -3.38 3.87 -16.96
C GLY A 103 -3.79 2.49 -16.45
N SER A 104 -2.86 1.55 -16.37
CA SER A 104 -3.10 0.16 -15.97
C SER A 104 -1.88 -0.43 -15.26
N ILE A 105 -2.06 -0.84 -14.00
CA ILE A 105 -1.00 -1.51 -13.23
C ILE A 105 -0.99 -2.99 -13.60
N LYS A 106 0.16 -3.49 -14.06
CA LYS A 106 0.36 -4.92 -14.31
C LYS A 106 0.75 -5.64 -13.03
N PHE A 107 0.63 -6.97 -13.04
CA PHE A 107 1.05 -7.78 -11.91
C PHE A 107 2.52 -7.55 -11.52
N GLU A 108 3.40 -7.37 -12.50
CA GLU A 108 4.83 -7.13 -12.30
C GLU A 108 5.09 -5.83 -11.53
N ASP A 109 4.43 -4.73 -11.93
CA ASP A 109 4.51 -3.43 -11.27
C ASP A 109 3.98 -3.52 -9.83
N PHE A 110 2.87 -4.23 -9.65
CA PHE A 110 2.24 -4.44 -8.35
C PHE A 110 3.16 -5.19 -7.36
N VAL A 111 3.75 -6.31 -7.77
CA VAL A 111 4.65 -7.07 -6.87
C VAL A 111 5.97 -6.35 -6.64
N THR A 112 6.45 -5.57 -7.61
CA THR A 112 7.68 -4.78 -7.46
C THR A 112 7.48 -3.69 -6.41
N ALA A 113 6.37 -2.96 -6.48
CA ALA A 113 6.02 -1.97 -5.47
C ALA A 113 5.78 -2.59 -4.08
N LEU A 114 5.07 -3.72 -3.99
CA LEU A 114 4.89 -4.45 -2.73
C LEU A 114 6.22 -4.94 -2.14
N SER A 115 7.18 -5.32 -2.99
CA SER A 115 8.50 -5.75 -2.55
C SER A 115 9.23 -4.62 -1.83
N ILE A 116 9.16 -3.40 -2.37
CA ILE A 116 9.73 -2.20 -1.75
C ILE A 116 9.01 -1.86 -0.45
N LEU A 117 7.67 -1.83 -0.47
CA LEU A 117 6.85 -1.48 0.69
C LEU A 117 7.04 -2.46 1.88
N LEU A 118 7.01 -3.76 1.61
CA LEU A 118 7.04 -4.78 2.66
C LEU A 118 8.46 -5.18 3.04
N ARG A 119 9.39 -5.26 2.08
CA ARG A 119 10.74 -5.83 2.26
C ARG A 119 11.87 -4.91 1.81
N GLY A 120 11.57 -3.70 1.36
CA GLY A 120 12.58 -2.71 1.01
C GLY A 120 13.28 -2.14 2.25
N SER A 121 14.45 -1.58 2.01
CA SER A 121 15.18 -0.77 2.98
C SER A 121 14.41 0.50 3.33
N ILE A 122 14.75 1.13 4.47
CA ILE A 122 14.15 2.40 4.87
C ILE A 122 14.33 3.45 3.76
N THR A 123 15.48 3.48 3.08
CA THR A 123 15.73 4.43 1.99
C THR A 123 14.82 4.20 0.79
N GLU A 124 14.61 2.95 0.37
CA GLU A 124 13.70 2.64 -0.74
C GLU A 124 12.24 2.99 -0.38
N LYS A 125 11.83 2.74 0.87
CA LYS A 125 10.50 3.14 1.37
C LYS A 125 10.32 4.65 1.39
N LEU A 126 11.35 5.40 1.82
CA LEU A 126 11.33 6.86 1.80
C LEU A 126 11.28 7.42 0.38
N GLN A 127 12.02 6.84 -0.57
CA GLN A 127 11.95 7.21 -1.98
C GLN A 127 10.56 6.93 -2.55
N TRP A 128 9.99 5.77 -2.23
CA TRP A 128 8.64 5.44 -2.67
C TRP A 128 7.58 6.37 -2.07
N THR A 129 7.72 6.70 -0.79
CA THR A 129 6.88 7.70 -0.11
C THR A 129 7.05 9.08 -0.74
N PHE A 130 8.27 9.49 -1.10
CA PHE A 130 8.49 10.75 -1.81
C PHE A 130 7.72 10.77 -3.13
N ASN A 131 7.80 9.70 -3.93
CA ASN A 131 7.06 9.57 -5.19
C ASN A 131 5.54 9.55 -5.01
N LEU A 132 5.06 9.12 -3.84
CA LEU A 132 3.63 9.22 -3.50
C LEU A 132 3.22 10.66 -3.20
N TYR A 133 4.10 11.45 -2.58
CA TYR A 133 3.85 12.86 -2.26
C TYR A 133 4.04 13.80 -3.45
N ASP A 134 4.94 13.48 -4.36
CA ASP A 134 5.18 14.18 -5.63
C ASP A 134 4.13 13.77 -6.67
N ILE A 135 2.98 14.47 -6.65
CA ILE A 135 1.81 14.14 -7.47
C ILE A 135 2.11 14.40 -8.95
N ASN A 136 2.78 15.51 -9.26
CA ASN A 136 3.05 15.93 -10.64
C ASN A 136 4.31 15.28 -11.24
N ARG A 137 5.12 14.60 -10.40
CA ARG A 137 6.38 13.93 -10.75
C ARG A 137 7.45 14.85 -11.31
N ASP A 138 7.52 16.08 -10.81
CA ASP A 138 8.56 17.03 -11.20
C ASP A 138 9.86 16.85 -10.39
N GLY A 139 9.86 15.95 -9.40
CA GLY A 139 10.99 15.66 -8.52
C GLY A 139 11.04 16.57 -7.29
N TYR A 140 10.00 17.37 -7.06
CA TYR A 140 9.88 18.31 -5.96
C TYR A 140 8.49 18.20 -5.32
N ILE A 141 8.43 18.22 -3.99
CA ILE A 141 7.13 18.29 -3.30
C ILE A 141 6.85 19.74 -2.96
N ASN A 142 5.82 20.30 -3.58
CA ASN A 142 5.34 21.62 -3.22
C ASN A 142 4.29 21.56 -2.09
N LYS A 143 3.98 22.73 -1.52
CA LYS A 143 3.06 22.84 -0.39
C LYS A 143 1.62 22.44 -0.75
N GLU A 144 1.21 22.63 -2.00
CA GLU A 144 -0.13 22.27 -2.47
C GLU A 144 -0.26 20.74 -2.52
N GLU A 145 0.74 20.05 -3.08
CA GLU A 145 0.79 18.59 -3.16
C GLU A 145 0.80 17.94 -1.77
N MET A 146 1.62 18.46 -0.85
CA MET A 146 1.63 18.00 0.53
C MET A 146 0.26 18.20 1.20
N THR A 147 -0.43 19.30 0.90
CA THR A 147 -1.79 19.56 1.42
C THR A 147 -2.80 18.57 0.86
N ASP A 148 -2.71 18.25 -0.43
CA ASP A 148 -3.62 17.33 -1.11
C ASP A 148 -3.49 15.90 -0.58
N ILE A 149 -2.26 15.41 -0.39
CA ILE A 149 -2.00 14.08 0.20
C ILE A 149 -2.51 14.00 1.63
N VAL A 150 -2.17 14.99 2.46
CA VAL A 150 -2.61 15.03 3.85
C VAL A 150 -4.14 15.08 3.90
N ARG A 151 -4.79 15.91 3.08
CA ARG A 151 -6.26 15.94 3.01
C ARG A 151 -6.85 14.59 2.60
N ALA A 152 -6.29 13.94 1.57
CA ALA A 152 -6.77 12.65 1.10
C ALA A 152 -6.67 11.56 2.19
N ILE A 153 -5.60 11.57 2.99
CA ILE A 153 -5.47 10.67 4.14
C ILE A 153 -6.53 10.98 5.21
N TYR A 154 -6.79 12.25 5.49
CA TYR A 154 -7.83 12.64 6.46
C TYR A 154 -9.23 12.22 5.99
N ASP A 155 -9.53 12.36 4.70
CA ASP A 155 -10.79 11.94 4.10
C ASP A 155 -10.93 10.41 4.15
N MET A 156 -9.84 9.66 3.93
CA MET A 156 -9.78 8.20 4.04
C MET A 156 -9.98 7.70 5.48
N MET A 157 -9.37 8.33 6.47
CA MET A 157 -9.51 7.95 7.89
C MET A 157 -10.86 8.38 8.49
N GLY A 158 -11.58 9.30 7.83
CA GLY A 158 -12.87 9.80 8.25
C GLY A 158 -12.84 10.43 9.66
N LYS A 159 -13.97 10.38 10.38
CA LYS A 159 -14.12 10.97 11.73
C LYS A 159 -13.36 10.21 12.85
N TYR A 160 -12.55 9.21 12.51
CA TYR A 160 -11.87 8.32 13.48
C TYR A 160 -10.39 8.63 13.68
N THR A 161 -9.87 9.75 13.17
CA THR A 161 -8.58 10.25 13.66
C THR A 161 -8.71 10.49 15.16
N TYR A 162 -8.01 9.71 15.98
CA TYR A 162 -7.82 10.02 17.40
C TYR A 162 -6.42 10.63 17.54
N PRO A 163 -6.31 11.92 17.92
CA PRO A 163 -7.39 12.84 18.29
C PRO A 163 -8.13 13.43 17.09
N VAL A 164 -9.42 13.77 17.29
CA VAL A 164 -10.25 14.48 16.31
C VAL A 164 -9.63 15.85 16.07
N LEU A 165 -8.89 15.96 14.98
CA LEU A 165 -8.20 17.18 14.61
C LEU A 165 -9.19 18.13 13.93
N LYS A 166 -9.34 19.34 14.48
CA LYS A 166 -10.24 20.41 14.00
C LYS A 166 -10.00 20.70 12.50
N ASN A 167 -11.00 21.23 11.79
CA ASN A 167 -10.93 21.56 10.35
C ASN A 167 -9.72 22.41 9.89
N ASP A 168 -9.04 23.15 10.78
CA ASP A 168 -7.81 23.90 10.47
C ASP A 168 -6.49 23.12 10.71
N ALA A 169 -6.58 21.93 11.28
CA ALA A 169 -5.43 21.10 11.61
C ALA A 169 -4.61 20.60 10.41
N PRO A 170 -5.19 20.18 9.25
CA PRO A 170 -4.37 19.68 8.15
C PRO A 170 -3.46 20.77 7.58
N LYS A 171 -3.94 22.01 7.46
CA LYS A 171 -3.12 23.14 6.99
C LYS A 171 -1.99 23.48 7.97
N GLN A 172 -2.28 23.50 9.27
CA GLN A 172 -1.25 23.75 10.29
C GLN A 172 -0.24 22.61 10.37
N HIS A 173 -0.69 21.37 10.18
CA HIS A 173 0.17 20.19 10.13
C HIS A 173 1.10 20.25 8.91
N VAL A 174 0.54 20.52 7.73
CA VAL A 174 1.32 20.71 6.50
C VAL A 174 2.33 21.84 6.67
N GLU A 175 1.92 23.01 7.18
CA GLU A 175 2.84 24.13 7.42
C GLU A 175 4.03 23.73 8.32
N ALA A 176 3.74 23.03 9.42
CA ALA A 176 4.77 22.60 10.36
C ALA A 176 5.70 21.53 9.77
N PHE A 177 5.17 20.62 8.95
CA PHE A 177 5.97 19.61 8.24
C PHE A 177 6.83 20.26 7.15
N PHE A 178 6.21 21.11 6.34
CA PHE A 178 6.86 21.79 5.23
C PHE A 178 8.02 22.67 5.74
N GLN A 179 7.81 23.48 6.78
CA GLN A 179 8.89 24.30 7.36
C GLN A 179 10.05 23.50 7.95
N LYS A 180 9.82 22.25 8.35
CA LYS A 180 10.89 21.37 8.86
C LYS A 180 11.65 20.66 7.75
N MET A 181 10.95 20.30 6.67
CA MET A 181 11.52 19.61 5.51
C MET A 181 12.22 20.55 4.54
N ASP A 182 11.63 21.72 4.28
CA ASP A 182 12.18 22.77 3.43
C ASP A 182 13.31 23.51 4.18
N LYS A 183 14.52 22.94 4.13
CA LYS A 183 15.69 23.45 4.85
C LYS A 183 16.22 24.73 4.25
N ASN A 184 16.19 24.83 2.92
CA ASN A 184 16.72 25.97 2.18
C ASN A 184 15.70 27.12 2.04
N ARG A 185 14.42 26.87 2.35
CA ARG A 185 13.27 27.81 2.28
C ARG A 185 13.00 28.33 0.87
N ASP A 186 13.21 27.50 -0.14
CA ASP A 186 12.92 27.82 -1.53
C ASP A 186 11.45 27.58 -1.91
N GLY A 187 10.66 27.01 -0.99
CA GLY A 187 9.24 26.73 -1.18
C GLY A 187 8.95 25.38 -1.85
N VAL A 188 9.96 24.53 -2.02
CA VAL A 188 9.83 23.15 -2.48
C VAL A 188 10.65 22.20 -1.59
N VAL A 189 10.29 20.92 -1.56
CA VAL A 189 11.07 19.90 -0.83
C VAL A 189 11.64 18.92 -1.83
N THR A 190 12.97 18.87 -1.90
CA THR A 190 13.69 17.88 -2.73
C THR A 190 13.75 16.51 -2.07
N LEU A 191 14.04 15.46 -2.86
CA LEU A 191 14.23 14.11 -2.33
C LEU A 191 15.33 14.06 -1.25
N ASP A 192 16.44 14.76 -1.45
CA ASP A 192 17.54 14.81 -0.48
C ASP A 192 17.10 15.50 0.83
N GLU A 193 16.37 16.61 0.75
CA GLU A 193 15.81 17.29 1.92
C GLU A 193 14.77 16.42 2.65
N PHE A 194 13.95 15.68 1.91
CA PHE A 194 12.98 14.76 2.46
C PHE A 194 13.67 13.63 3.23
N ILE A 195 14.65 12.94 2.61
CA ILE A 195 15.39 11.85 3.26
C ILE A 195 16.14 12.37 4.47
N TYR A 196 16.85 13.50 4.33
CA TYR A 196 17.60 14.11 5.43
C TYR A 196 16.69 14.46 6.61
N SER A 197 15.53 15.08 6.34
CA SER A 197 14.57 15.47 7.38
C SER A 197 13.92 14.26 8.07
N CYS A 198 13.67 13.18 7.32
CA CYS A 198 13.19 11.93 7.91
C CYS A 198 14.25 11.24 8.78
N GLN A 199 15.53 11.39 8.45
CA GLN A 199 16.62 10.82 9.26
C GLN A 199 16.94 11.66 10.49
N GLU A 200 16.78 13.00 10.42
CA GLU A 200 17.03 13.88 11.56
C GLU A 200 15.88 13.92 12.59
N ASP A 201 14.61 13.91 12.15
CA ASP A 201 13.45 14.06 13.03
C ASP A 201 12.64 12.77 13.11
N GLU A 202 12.82 12.02 14.21
CA GLU A 202 12.05 10.79 14.47
C GLU A 202 10.52 11.01 14.47
N ASN A 203 10.04 12.23 14.77
CA ASN A 203 8.60 12.50 14.75
C ASN A 203 8.08 12.58 13.31
N ILE A 204 8.84 13.19 12.40
CA ILE A 204 8.51 13.22 10.97
C ILE A 204 8.50 11.80 10.43
N MET A 205 9.55 11.02 10.74
CA MET A 205 9.65 9.63 10.33
C MET A 205 8.47 8.80 10.86
N ARG A 206 8.12 8.94 12.14
CA ARG A 206 6.96 8.23 12.73
C ARG A 206 5.65 8.65 12.10
N SER A 207 5.45 9.93 11.81
CA SER A 207 4.22 10.40 11.16
C SER A 207 4.10 9.84 9.75
N LEU A 208 5.16 9.87 8.94
CA LEU A 208 5.18 9.27 7.60
C LEU A 208 4.97 7.75 7.64
N GLN A 209 5.63 7.05 8.57
CA GLN A 209 5.42 5.63 8.78
C GLN A 209 4.00 5.31 9.26
N LEU A 210 3.37 6.19 10.04
CA LEU A 210 1.98 6.02 10.44
C LEU A 210 1.05 6.00 9.22
N PHE A 211 1.37 6.79 8.19
CA PHE A 211 0.63 6.81 6.94
C PHE A 211 0.96 5.61 6.04
N GLU A 212 2.22 5.14 6.03
CA GLU A 212 2.59 3.88 5.34
C GLU A 212 1.92 2.64 5.96
N ASN A 213 1.79 2.57 7.29
CA ASN A 213 1.20 1.41 7.98
C ASN A 213 -0.34 1.32 7.81
N VAL A 214 -0.96 2.32 7.19
CA VAL A 214 -2.38 2.29 6.81
C VAL A 214 -2.58 1.60 5.46
N ILE A 215 -1.49 1.38 4.69
CA ILE A 215 -1.46 0.66 3.42
C ILE A 215 -1.32 -0.85 3.66
#